data_AF-A0A1A7XJM3-F1
#
_entry.id   AF-A0A1A7XJM3-F1
#
_cell.length_a   1.000
_cell.length_b   1.000
_cell.length_c   1.000
_cell.angle_alpha   90.00
_cell.angle_beta   90.00
_cell.angle_gamma   90.00
#
_symmetry.space_group_name_H-M   'P 1'
#
loop_
_entity.id
_entity.type
_entity.pdbx_description
1 polymer ?
#
loop_
_entity_poly.entity_id
_entity_poly.type
_entity_poly.pdbx_seq_one_letter_code
_entity_poly.pdbx_strand_id
1 'polypeptide(L)'
;MEAEVSEICPTDQNTDESVRFSRVSAVATGWIFDYFFVNMCRCFKERKQDEFNEMLSTFEVISENVSLKGTTIHEKTLICALLARVINGKCLDELFDKDRSVMPLMSAASVWLDLKDTVGDESFFKSITNHLLIQSVAVCLEKGQAISASCAIEWFKKHLDVPQNLGGTLLTIVQKKETYHSLFKNFSLNRLMETIQTFLDSYLKKHPSDYLLKAATKVAQSASDIESSEGAESQDEAISESSNKSVQIQKKKSCLLT
;
A
#
# COMPACT_ATOMS: atom_id res chain seq x y z
N MET A 1 -6.70 -69.72 39.91
CA MET A 1 -7.82 -68.78 39.69
C MET A 1 -7.85 -67.89 40.90
N GLU A 2 -7.51 -66.62 40.73
CA GLU A 2 -8.27 -65.49 41.26
C GLU A 2 -7.66 -64.25 40.59
N ALA A 3 -8.54 -63.49 39.94
CA ALA A 3 -8.22 -62.38 39.06
C ALA A 3 -8.12 -61.11 39.89
N GLU A 4 -6.98 -60.43 39.84
CA GLU A 4 -6.85 -59.08 40.40
C GLU A 4 -7.41 -58.05 39.41
N VAL A 5 -8.38 -57.30 39.92
CA VAL A 5 -9.22 -56.36 39.20
C VAL A 5 -8.42 -55.09 38.90
N SER A 6 -8.43 -54.72 37.62
CA SER A 6 -7.98 -53.45 37.08
C SER A 6 -8.77 -52.30 37.69
N GLU A 7 -8.08 -51.38 38.36
CA GLU A 7 -8.60 -50.05 38.67
C GLU A 7 -7.63 -49.00 38.08
N ILE A 8 -7.78 -48.76 36.78
CA ILE A 8 -7.16 -47.62 36.10
C ILE A 8 -8.11 -46.43 36.32
N CYS A 9 -7.74 -45.53 37.23
CA CYS A 9 -8.37 -44.21 37.32
C CYS A 9 -8.30 -43.53 35.94
N PRO A 10 -9.42 -43.01 35.41
CA PRO A 10 -9.36 -42.13 34.26
C PRO A 10 -8.71 -40.84 34.72
N THR A 11 -7.47 -40.61 34.32
CA THR A 11 -6.89 -39.28 34.35
C THR A 11 -7.76 -38.43 33.43
N ASP A 12 -8.61 -37.59 34.03
CA ASP A 12 -9.31 -36.52 33.35
C ASP A 12 -8.30 -35.72 32.53
N GLN A 13 -8.21 -36.05 31.24
CA GLN A 13 -7.67 -35.16 30.23
C GLN A 13 -8.72 -34.08 30.04
N ASN A 14 -8.76 -33.17 31.01
CA ASN A 14 -9.39 -31.88 30.84
C ASN A 14 -8.49 -31.10 29.87
N THR A 15 -8.66 -31.37 28.59
CA THR A 15 -8.08 -30.60 27.48
C THR A 15 -8.77 -29.25 27.42
N ASP A 16 -8.48 -28.41 28.42
CA ASP A 16 -8.47 -26.97 28.18
C ASP A 16 -7.18 -26.66 27.42
N GLU A 17 -7.20 -26.87 26.10
CA GLU A 17 -6.14 -26.37 25.22
C GLU A 17 -6.22 -24.84 25.21
N SER A 18 -5.76 -24.22 26.30
CA SER A 18 -5.47 -22.80 26.36
C SER A 18 -4.53 -22.48 25.19
N VAL A 19 -5.08 -21.81 24.17
CA VAL A 19 -4.32 -21.40 22.99
C VAL A 19 -3.13 -20.55 23.47
N ARG A 20 -1.91 -21.00 23.14
CA ARG A 20 -0.69 -20.27 23.53
C ARG A 20 -0.78 -18.82 23.07
N PHE A 21 -0.45 -17.89 23.97
CA PHE A 21 -0.47 -16.46 23.68
C PHE A 21 0.34 -16.09 22.43
N SER A 22 1.45 -16.77 22.16
CA SER A 22 2.24 -16.57 20.94
C SER A 22 1.46 -16.82 19.65
N ARG A 23 0.55 -17.81 19.65
CA ARG A 23 -0.34 -18.10 18.51
C ARG A 23 -1.42 -17.02 18.38
N VAL A 24 -1.99 -16.56 19.49
CA VAL A 24 -2.95 -15.44 19.50
C VAL A 24 -2.30 -14.15 18.99
N SER A 25 -1.09 -13.84 19.46
CA SER A 25 -0.31 -12.68 19.04
C SER A 25 0.03 -12.70 17.55
N ALA A 26 0.39 -13.86 17.00
CA ALA A 26 0.62 -14.01 15.56
C ALA A 26 -0.65 -13.74 14.73
N VAL A 27 -1.81 -14.24 15.18
CA VAL A 27 -3.10 -13.97 14.52
C VAL A 27 -3.46 -12.49 14.59
N ALA A 28 -3.33 -11.87 15.78
CA ALA A 28 -3.57 -10.45 15.96
C ALA A 28 -2.64 -9.59 15.10
N THR A 29 -1.36 -9.97 15.00
CA THR A 29 -0.37 -9.29 14.14
C THR A 29 -0.80 -9.36 12.67
N GLY A 30 -1.29 -10.52 12.21
CA GLY A 30 -1.86 -10.66 10.87
C GLY A 30 -3.06 -9.74 10.62
N TRP A 31 -3.98 -9.65 11.58
CA TRP A 31 -5.13 -8.75 11.48
C TRP A 31 -4.76 -7.27 11.47
N ILE A 32 -3.74 -6.89 12.26
CA ILE A 32 -3.20 -5.54 12.28
C ILE A 32 -2.55 -5.24 10.92
N PHE A 33 -1.71 -6.12 10.40
CA PHE A 33 -1.10 -5.97 9.07
C PHE A 33 -2.15 -5.79 7.98
N ASP A 34 -3.19 -6.63 7.97
CA ASP A 34 -4.30 -6.55 7.02
C ASP A 34 -5.08 -5.23 7.12
N TYR A 35 -5.31 -4.74 8.34
CA TYR A 35 -5.94 -3.44 8.55
C TYR A 35 -5.12 -2.30 7.96
N PHE A 36 -3.80 -2.27 8.22
CA PHE A 36 -2.92 -1.26 7.64
C PHE A 36 -2.89 -1.37 6.11
N PHE A 37 -2.80 -2.57 5.55
CA PHE A 37 -2.86 -2.79 4.10
C PHE A 37 -4.14 -2.20 3.47
N VAL A 38 -5.31 -2.52 4.03
CA VAL A 38 -6.60 -2.00 3.54
C VAL A 38 -6.67 -0.48 3.70
N ASN A 39 -6.18 0.06 4.82
CA ASN A 39 -6.20 1.48 5.07
C ASN A 39 -5.28 2.26 4.11
N MET A 40 -4.09 1.72 3.81
CA MET A 40 -3.20 2.25 2.77
C MET A 40 -3.84 2.23 1.38
N CYS A 41 -4.54 1.15 1.02
CA CYS A 41 -5.32 1.08 -0.23
C CYS A 41 -6.40 2.18 -0.27
N ARG A 42 -7.08 2.44 0.84
CA ARG A 42 -8.08 3.52 0.96
C ARG A 42 -7.44 4.90 0.80
N CYS A 43 -6.36 5.19 1.52
CA CYS A 43 -5.65 6.48 1.39
C CYS A 43 -5.17 6.71 -0.05
N PHE A 44 -4.70 5.66 -0.73
CA PHE A 44 -4.34 5.72 -2.14
C PHE A 44 -5.54 6.07 -3.03
N LYS A 45 -6.68 5.38 -2.84
CA LYS A 45 -7.93 5.65 -3.57
C LYS A 45 -8.40 7.10 -3.39
N GLU A 46 -8.34 7.60 -2.15
CA GLU A 46 -8.79 8.94 -1.74
C GLU A 46 -7.73 10.03 -2.03
N ARG A 47 -6.57 9.67 -2.58
CA ARG A 47 -5.45 10.60 -2.87
C ARG A 47 -4.93 11.34 -1.63
N LYS A 48 -5.04 10.73 -0.46
CA LYS A 48 -4.57 11.28 0.82
C LYS A 48 -3.10 10.92 1.04
N GLN A 49 -2.21 11.62 0.33
CA GLN A 49 -0.77 11.37 0.36
C GLN A 49 -0.16 11.54 1.76
N ASP A 50 -0.56 12.55 2.51
CA ASP A 50 -0.02 12.80 3.85
C ASP A 50 -0.41 11.70 4.85
N GLU A 51 -1.70 11.34 4.90
CA GLU A 51 -2.20 10.23 5.74
C GLU A 51 -1.54 8.90 5.34
N PHE A 52 -1.37 8.65 4.04
CA PHE A 52 -0.67 7.47 3.53
C PHE A 52 0.78 7.43 4.02
N ASN A 53 1.51 8.53 3.87
CA ASN A 53 2.92 8.62 4.23
C ASN A 53 3.16 8.52 5.74
N GLU A 54 2.24 9.05 6.56
CA GLU A 54 2.28 8.88 8.03
C GLU A 54 2.14 7.40 8.42
N MET A 55 1.24 6.69 7.75
CA MET A 55 0.97 5.29 8.02
C MET A 55 2.07 4.33 7.52
N LEU A 56 2.77 4.72 6.45
CA LEU A 56 3.80 3.88 5.82
C LEU A 56 4.87 3.41 6.81
N SER A 57 5.37 4.30 7.68
CA SER A 57 6.41 3.93 8.65
C SER A 57 5.93 2.87 9.66
N THR A 58 4.66 2.92 10.07
CA THR A 58 4.09 1.89 10.95
C THR A 58 3.90 0.58 10.20
N PHE A 59 3.44 0.62 8.95
CA PHE A 59 3.29 -0.57 8.11
C PHE A 59 4.63 -1.27 7.87
N GLU A 60 5.70 -0.52 7.59
CA GLU A 60 7.07 -1.05 7.43
C GLU A 60 7.49 -1.87 8.66
N VAL A 61 7.36 -1.30 9.85
CA VAL A 61 7.72 -1.98 11.11
C VAL A 61 6.89 -3.25 11.34
N ILE A 62 5.58 -3.22 11.03
CA ILE A 62 4.73 -4.40 11.17
C ILE A 62 5.14 -5.48 10.16
N SER A 63 5.47 -5.09 8.92
CA SER A 63 5.81 -6.01 7.83
C SER A 63 7.09 -6.81 8.08
N GLU A 64 8.00 -6.31 8.90
CA GLU A 64 9.23 -6.98 9.31
C GLU A 64 9.01 -8.05 10.41
N ASN A 65 7.79 -8.17 10.94
CA ASN A 65 7.51 -9.10 12.02
C ASN A 65 7.67 -10.57 11.57
N VAL A 66 8.53 -11.31 12.29
CA VAL A 66 8.87 -12.71 11.99
C VAL A 66 7.66 -13.67 11.99
N SER A 67 6.57 -13.30 12.68
CA SER A 67 5.33 -14.10 12.68
C SER A 67 4.56 -14.01 11.36
N LEU A 68 4.76 -12.96 10.57
CA LEU A 68 4.14 -12.78 9.26
C LEU A 68 4.95 -13.55 8.21
N LYS A 69 4.34 -14.60 7.66
CA LYS A 69 4.96 -15.43 6.63
C LYS A 69 3.93 -15.81 5.58
N GLY A 70 4.41 -16.08 4.37
CA GLY A 70 3.62 -16.61 3.27
C GLY A 70 3.44 -15.62 2.12
N THR A 71 3.01 -16.16 0.98
CA THR A 71 2.92 -15.44 -0.30
C THR A 71 2.02 -14.20 -0.20
N THR A 72 0.84 -14.31 0.41
CA THR A 72 -0.10 -13.19 0.51
C THR A 72 0.45 -12.01 1.33
N ILE A 73 1.27 -12.26 2.35
CA ILE A 73 1.93 -11.18 3.10
C ILE A 73 2.92 -10.46 2.19
N HIS A 74 3.76 -11.23 1.48
CA HIS A 74 4.75 -10.67 0.57
C HIS A 74 4.10 -9.84 -0.55
N GLU A 75 3.04 -10.36 -1.17
CA GLU A 75 2.26 -9.64 -2.19
C GLU A 75 1.70 -8.33 -1.65
N LYS A 76 1.08 -8.33 -0.46
CA LYS A 76 0.55 -7.11 0.16
C LYS A 76 1.64 -6.08 0.45
N THR A 77 2.82 -6.52 0.88
CA THR A 77 3.98 -5.65 1.08
C THR A 77 4.44 -5.02 -0.23
N LEU A 78 4.57 -5.82 -1.30
CA LEU A 78 4.91 -5.32 -2.64
C LEU A 78 3.85 -4.35 -3.18
N ILE A 79 2.56 -4.63 -2.95
CA ILE A 79 1.48 -3.73 -3.32
C ILE A 79 1.63 -2.40 -2.58
N CYS A 80 1.78 -2.39 -1.25
CA CYS A 80 2.00 -1.15 -0.50
C CYS A 80 3.25 -0.40 -0.97
N ALA A 81 4.33 -1.12 -1.30
CA ALA A 81 5.56 -0.54 -1.83
C ALA A 81 5.32 0.14 -3.19
N LEU A 82 4.53 -0.47 -4.09
CA LEU A 82 4.08 0.13 -5.34
C LEU A 82 3.26 1.41 -5.09
N LEU A 83 2.27 1.33 -4.20
CA LEU A 83 1.40 2.47 -3.89
C LEU A 83 2.19 3.67 -3.35
N ALA A 84 3.16 3.42 -2.47
CA ALA A 84 4.04 4.46 -1.91
C ALA A 84 4.84 5.18 -3.00
N ARG A 85 5.36 4.45 -3.97
CA ARG A 85 6.13 5.02 -5.09
C ARG A 85 5.25 5.81 -6.06
N VAL A 86 4.04 5.31 -6.34
CA VAL A 86 3.10 5.96 -7.27
C VAL A 86 2.48 7.22 -6.66
N ILE A 87 2.09 7.19 -5.38
CA ILE A 87 1.51 8.36 -4.71
C ILE A 87 2.53 9.50 -4.58
N ASN A 88 3.80 9.16 -4.40
CA ASN A 88 4.92 10.10 -4.41
C ASN A 88 5.53 10.30 -5.81
N GLY A 89 4.84 9.87 -6.88
CA GLY A 89 5.38 9.83 -8.24
C GLY A 89 5.83 11.17 -8.82
N LYS A 90 5.34 12.30 -8.28
CA LYS A 90 5.75 13.66 -8.66
C LYS A 90 6.91 14.23 -7.82
N CYS A 91 7.27 13.56 -6.72
CA CYS A 91 8.32 13.99 -5.80
C CYS A 91 9.65 13.37 -6.23
N LEU A 92 10.28 13.93 -7.26
CA LEU A 92 11.51 13.37 -7.87
C LEU A 92 12.72 13.30 -6.92
N ASP A 93 12.64 13.94 -5.76
CA ASP A 93 13.62 13.94 -4.68
C ASP A 93 13.41 12.84 -3.62
N GLU A 94 12.30 12.11 -3.69
CA GLU A 94 12.06 10.94 -2.85
C GLU A 94 12.89 9.74 -3.31
N LEU A 95 13.53 9.07 -2.36
CA LEU A 95 14.49 8.00 -2.61
C LEU A 95 13.92 6.68 -2.12
N PHE A 96 13.52 5.83 -3.06
CA PHE A 96 13.05 4.47 -2.79
C PHE A 96 14.10 3.40 -3.04
N ASP A 97 15.15 3.73 -3.81
CA ASP A 97 16.22 2.82 -4.19
C ASP A 97 17.58 3.27 -3.67
N LYS A 98 18.49 2.31 -3.55
CA LYS A 98 19.91 2.56 -3.26
C LYS A 98 20.56 3.39 -4.37
N ASP A 99 20.18 3.12 -5.61
CA ASP A 99 20.58 3.93 -6.76
C ASP A 99 19.73 5.21 -6.79
N ARG A 100 20.36 6.33 -6.44
CA ARG A 100 19.70 7.65 -6.38
C ARG A 100 19.27 8.18 -7.75
N SER A 101 19.72 7.57 -8.84
CA SER A 101 19.25 7.92 -10.19
C SER A 101 17.86 7.34 -10.51
N VAL A 102 17.40 6.35 -9.73
CA VAL A 102 16.08 5.74 -9.89
C VAL A 102 15.04 6.62 -9.22
N MET A 103 14.22 7.26 -10.05
CA MET A 103 13.12 8.12 -9.60
C MET A 103 11.92 7.29 -9.13
N PRO A 104 10.98 7.86 -8.35
CA PRO A 104 9.87 7.11 -7.76
C PRO A 104 9.08 6.25 -8.74
N LEU A 105 8.74 6.75 -9.93
CA LEU A 105 7.97 5.98 -10.91
C LEU A 105 8.79 4.91 -11.66
N MET A 106 10.11 5.03 -11.72
CA MET A 106 11.00 3.96 -12.18
C MET A 106 11.07 2.86 -11.11
N SER A 107 11.22 3.26 -9.85
CA SER A 107 11.18 2.36 -8.70
C SER A 107 9.84 1.59 -8.65
N ALA A 108 8.73 2.28 -8.92
CA ALA A 108 7.40 1.67 -9.00
C ALA A 108 7.35 0.58 -10.07
N ALA A 109 8.02 0.79 -11.21
CA ALA A 109 8.07 -0.20 -12.28
C ALA A 109 8.91 -1.44 -11.92
N SER A 110 9.94 -1.28 -11.08
CA SER A 110 10.68 -2.43 -10.53
C SER A 110 9.79 -3.26 -9.61
N VAL A 111 9.11 -2.63 -8.65
CA VAL A 111 8.18 -3.34 -7.75
C VAL A 111 7.00 -3.95 -8.52
N TRP A 112 6.53 -3.25 -9.57
CA TRP A 112 5.48 -3.78 -10.43
C TRP A 112 5.93 -5.07 -11.12
N LEU A 113 7.19 -5.15 -11.58
CA LEU A 113 7.74 -6.36 -12.17
C LEU A 113 7.69 -7.57 -11.22
N ASP A 114 7.97 -7.35 -9.94
CA ASP A 114 7.88 -8.40 -8.91
C ASP A 114 6.43 -8.85 -8.64
N LEU A 115 5.44 -8.02 -9.00
CA LEU A 115 4.01 -8.34 -8.90
C LEU A 115 3.45 -9.04 -10.15
N LYS A 116 4.27 -9.33 -11.17
CA LYS A 116 3.80 -9.88 -12.46
C LYS A 116 2.94 -11.14 -12.29
N ASP A 117 3.38 -12.06 -11.45
CA ASP A 117 2.67 -13.33 -11.21
C ASP A 117 1.38 -13.13 -10.42
N THR A 118 1.39 -12.20 -9.45
CA THR A 118 0.20 -11.81 -8.67
C THR A 118 -0.87 -11.16 -9.57
N VAL A 119 -0.46 -10.40 -10.57
CA VAL A 119 -1.37 -9.78 -11.56
C VAL A 119 -1.97 -10.83 -12.47
N GLY A 120 -1.13 -11.72 -13.03
CA GLY A 120 -1.53 -12.84 -13.90
C GLY A 120 -2.08 -12.45 -15.29
N ASP A 121 -2.63 -11.25 -15.45
CA ASP A 121 -3.06 -10.68 -16.74
C ASP A 121 -1.90 -9.91 -17.39
N GLU A 122 -1.31 -10.51 -18.42
CA GLU A 122 -0.17 -9.93 -19.15
C GLU A 122 -0.51 -8.60 -19.83
N SER A 123 -1.74 -8.46 -20.36
CA SER A 123 -2.15 -7.26 -21.08
C SER A 123 -2.33 -6.08 -20.13
N PHE A 124 -2.93 -6.35 -18.96
CA PHE A 124 -3.10 -5.38 -17.89
C PHE A 124 -1.75 -4.99 -17.28
N PHE A 125 -0.87 -5.97 -17.05
CA PHE A 125 0.51 -5.74 -16.60
C PHE A 125 1.25 -4.79 -17.54
N LYS A 126 1.24 -5.08 -18.85
CA LYS A 126 1.87 -4.23 -19.89
C LYS A 126 1.25 -2.83 -19.94
N SER A 127 -0.06 -2.72 -19.74
CA SER A 127 -0.74 -1.41 -19.70
C SER A 127 -0.19 -0.53 -18.58
N ILE A 128 -0.10 -1.05 -17.35
CA ILE A 128 0.47 -0.29 -16.21
C ILE A 128 1.96 0.01 -16.44
N THR A 129 2.74 -0.94 -16.95
CA THR A 129 4.17 -0.73 -17.26
C THR A 129 4.38 0.43 -18.25
N ASN A 130 3.62 0.46 -19.34
CA ASN A 130 3.69 1.55 -20.32
C ASN A 130 3.26 2.88 -19.70
N HIS A 131 2.25 2.86 -18.84
CA HIS A 131 1.74 4.06 -18.17
C HIS A 131 2.77 4.62 -17.17
N LEU A 132 3.45 3.76 -16.42
CA LEU A 132 4.57 4.13 -15.54
C LEU A 132 5.73 4.78 -16.31
N LEU A 133 6.10 4.23 -17.47
CA LEU A 133 7.11 4.83 -18.34
C LEU A 133 6.68 6.23 -18.80
N ILE A 134 5.47 6.34 -19.38
CA ILE A 134 4.97 7.60 -19.90
C ILE A 134 4.95 8.67 -18.81
N GLN A 135 4.49 8.32 -17.60
CA GLN A 135 4.44 9.26 -16.48
C GLN A 135 5.81 9.60 -15.90
N SER A 136 6.77 8.66 -15.89
CA SER A 136 8.15 8.96 -15.52
C SER A 136 8.73 10.07 -16.40
N VAL A 137 8.49 10.00 -17.72
CA VAL A 137 8.91 11.03 -18.67
C VAL A 137 8.13 12.34 -18.47
N ALA A 138 6.81 12.26 -18.34
CA ALA A 138 5.94 13.43 -18.20
C ALA A 138 6.32 14.28 -16.96
N VAL A 139 6.49 13.64 -15.80
CA VAL A 139 6.85 14.31 -14.55
C VAL A 139 8.22 15.00 -14.67
N CYS A 140 9.21 14.35 -15.29
CA CYS A 140 10.50 14.99 -15.53
C CYS A 140 10.38 16.24 -16.41
N LEU A 141 9.60 16.16 -17.49
CA LEU A 141 9.38 17.31 -18.38
C LEU A 141 8.60 18.44 -17.70
N GLU A 142 7.58 18.13 -16.89
CA GLU A 142 6.86 19.11 -16.05
C GLU A 142 7.82 19.88 -15.13
N LYS A 143 8.89 19.22 -14.66
CA LYS A 143 9.95 19.81 -13.82
C LYS A 143 11.12 20.42 -14.61
N GLY A 144 11.05 20.44 -15.94
CA GLY A 144 12.11 20.95 -16.82
C GLY A 144 13.36 20.05 -16.90
N GLN A 145 13.29 18.81 -16.41
CA GLN A 145 14.40 17.87 -16.32
C GLN A 145 14.48 16.93 -17.54
N ALA A 146 14.80 17.47 -18.71
CA ALA A 146 14.86 16.69 -19.97
C ALA A 146 15.92 15.56 -19.96
N ILE A 147 17.01 15.74 -19.20
CA ILE A 147 18.05 14.70 -19.03
C ILE A 147 17.46 13.52 -18.25
N SER A 148 16.86 13.78 -17.09
CA SER A 148 16.18 12.76 -16.28
C SER A 148 15.09 12.04 -17.07
N ALA A 149 14.34 12.77 -17.91
CA ALA A 149 13.33 12.18 -18.79
C ALA A 149 13.94 11.17 -19.79
N SER A 150 15.07 11.51 -20.42
CA SER A 150 15.82 10.59 -21.29
C SER A 150 16.36 9.38 -20.52
N CYS A 151 16.92 9.60 -19.32
CA CYS A 151 17.42 8.54 -18.46
C CYS A 151 16.31 7.56 -18.04
N ALA A 152 15.10 8.05 -17.76
CA ALA A 152 13.96 7.19 -17.48
C ALA A 152 13.66 6.27 -18.67
N ILE A 153 13.61 6.79 -19.90
CA ILE A 153 13.35 5.98 -21.10
C ILE A 153 14.38 4.86 -21.23
N GLU A 154 15.68 5.18 -21.08
CA GLU A 154 16.76 4.19 -21.21
C GLU A 154 16.74 3.16 -20.08
N TRP A 155 16.43 3.58 -18.85
CA TRP A 155 16.24 2.66 -17.74
C TRP A 155 15.11 1.67 -18.03
N PHE A 156 13.94 2.16 -18.46
CA PHE A 156 12.82 1.28 -18.78
C PHE A 156 13.15 0.31 -19.91
N LYS A 157 13.82 0.74 -20.99
CA LYS A 157 14.28 -0.17 -22.07
C LYS A 157 15.26 -1.23 -21.59
N LYS A 158 16.10 -0.91 -20.61
CA LYS A 158 17.09 -1.84 -20.06
C LYS A 158 16.47 -2.88 -19.14
N HIS A 159 15.44 -2.49 -18.38
CA HIS A 159 14.89 -3.31 -17.30
C HIS A 159 13.55 -3.98 -17.65
N LEU A 160 12.83 -3.47 -18.65
CA LEU A 160 11.46 -3.88 -18.98
C LEU A 160 11.26 -4.02 -20.49
N ASP A 161 10.32 -4.89 -20.89
CA ASP A 161 9.91 -5.04 -22.29
C ASP A 161 9.01 -3.86 -22.70
N VAL A 162 9.63 -2.84 -23.28
CA VAL A 162 8.96 -1.62 -23.74
C VAL A 162 8.80 -1.64 -25.26
N PRO A 163 7.59 -1.34 -25.79
CA PRO A 163 7.39 -1.21 -27.23
C PRO A 163 8.33 -0.17 -27.84
N GLN A 164 9.08 -0.55 -28.88
CA GLN A 164 10.07 0.33 -29.53
C GLN A 164 9.47 1.64 -30.04
N ASN A 165 8.24 1.58 -30.58
CA ASN A 165 7.50 2.76 -31.05
C ASN A 165 7.19 3.75 -29.92
N LEU A 166 6.87 3.26 -28.72
CA LEU A 166 6.63 4.09 -27.55
C LEU A 166 7.93 4.79 -27.11
N GLY A 167 9.03 4.04 -27.02
CA GLY A 167 10.34 4.60 -26.67
C GLY A 167 10.80 5.69 -27.65
N GLY A 168 10.67 5.47 -28.95
CA GLY A 168 11.03 6.47 -29.98
C GLY A 168 10.14 7.71 -29.95
N THR A 169 8.84 7.53 -29.71
CA THR A 169 7.89 8.64 -29.55
C THR A 169 8.25 9.51 -28.36
N LEU A 170 8.52 8.89 -27.20
CA LEU A 170 8.89 9.60 -25.98
C LEU A 170 10.22 10.35 -26.13
N LEU A 171 11.22 9.76 -26.79
CA LEU A 171 12.48 10.46 -27.09
C LEU A 171 12.25 11.73 -27.93
N THR A 172 11.38 11.64 -28.94
CA THR A 172 11.04 12.80 -29.79
C THR A 172 10.37 13.91 -28.97
N ILE A 173 9.43 13.54 -28.08
CA ILE A 173 8.77 14.48 -27.15
C ILE A 173 9.80 15.16 -26.24
N VAL A 174 10.74 14.40 -25.67
CA VAL A 174 11.81 14.93 -24.80
C VAL A 174 12.74 15.88 -25.56
N GLN A 175 13.15 15.54 -26.78
CA GLN A 175 13.98 16.39 -27.63
C GLN A 175 13.32 17.73 -27.93
N LYS A 176 12.01 17.71 -28.20
CA LYS A 176 11.21 18.92 -28.44
C LYS A 176 10.78 19.63 -27.15
N LYS A 177 11.04 19.03 -25.98
CA LYS A 177 10.62 19.52 -24.66
C LYS A 177 9.11 19.78 -24.57
N GLU A 178 8.32 18.94 -25.23
CA GLU A 178 6.87 19.07 -25.28
C GLU A 178 6.24 18.61 -23.95
N THR A 179 5.71 19.55 -23.17
CA THR A 179 5.03 19.25 -21.89
C THR A 179 3.54 18.96 -22.04
N TYR A 180 2.93 19.37 -23.16
CA TYR A 180 1.48 19.27 -23.40
C TYR A 180 1.13 18.30 -24.54
N HIS A 181 1.82 17.15 -24.60
CA HIS A 181 1.54 16.13 -25.62
C HIS A 181 0.27 15.32 -25.30
N SER A 182 -0.49 14.92 -26.33
CA SER A 182 -1.75 14.16 -26.17
C SER A 182 -1.57 12.85 -25.41
N LEU A 183 -0.40 12.21 -25.54
CA LEU A 183 0.00 11.02 -24.80
C LEU A 183 -0.05 11.25 -23.28
N PHE A 184 0.46 12.38 -22.78
CA PHE A 184 0.45 12.68 -21.35
C PHE A 184 -0.96 13.00 -20.81
N LYS A 185 -1.82 13.55 -21.66
CA LYS A 185 -3.24 13.74 -21.33
C LYS A 185 -3.98 12.40 -21.20
N ASN A 186 -3.73 11.48 -22.13
CA ASN A 186 -4.40 10.16 -22.16
C ASN A 186 -3.86 9.21 -21.08
N PHE A 187 -2.58 9.32 -20.75
CA PHE A 187 -1.90 8.51 -19.75
C PHE A 187 -1.49 9.36 -18.55
N SER A 188 -2.40 10.14 -17.96
CA SER A 188 -2.08 10.98 -16.79
C SER A 188 -1.82 10.17 -15.52
N LEU A 189 -1.15 10.77 -14.52
CA LEU A 189 -0.92 10.12 -13.21
C LEU A 189 -2.23 9.72 -12.53
N ASN A 190 -3.29 10.53 -12.64
CA ASN A 190 -4.61 10.19 -12.09
C ASN A 190 -5.17 8.90 -12.72
N ARG A 191 -5.05 8.77 -14.05
CA ARG A 191 -5.49 7.56 -14.75
C ARG A 191 -4.64 6.34 -14.39
N LEU A 192 -3.34 6.53 -14.12
CA LEU A 192 -2.47 5.45 -13.64
C LEU A 192 -2.99 4.94 -12.29
N MET A 193 -3.26 5.87 -11.37
CA MET A 193 -3.78 5.52 -10.05
C MET A 193 -5.17 4.89 -10.11
N GLU A 194 -6.06 5.33 -11.01
CA GLU A 194 -7.37 4.68 -11.25
C GLU A 194 -7.22 3.26 -11.81
N THR A 195 -6.25 3.05 -12.70
CA THR A 195 -5.96 1.72 -13.27
C THR A 195 -5.42 0.79 -12.18
N ILE A 196 -4.48 1.26 -11.37
CA ILE A 196 -3.98 0.53 -10.19
C ILE A 196 -5.12 0.24 -9.21
N GLN A 197 -6.06 1.16 -9.00
CA GLN A 197 -7.24 0.92 -8.15
C GLN A 197 -8.07 -0.27 -8.64
N THR A 198 -8.23 -0.43 -9.96
CA THR A 198 -8.96 -1.57 -10.54
C THR A 198 -8.27 -2.91 -10.19
N PHE A 199 -6.94 -2.92 -10.17
CA PHE A 199 -6.16 -4.05 -9.69
C PHE A 199 -6.37 -4.29 -8.18
N LEU A 200 -6.30 -3.25 -7.36
CA LEU A 200 -6.54 -3.36 -5.92
C LEU A 200 -7.92 -3.91 -5.60
N ASP A 201 -8.97 -3.42 -6.27
CA ASP A 201 -10.35 -3.89 -6.08
C ASP A 201 -10.47 -5.38 -6.44
N SER A 202 -9.82 -5.80 -7.53
CA SER A 202 -9.79 -7.21 -7.96
C SER A 202 -9.00 -8.08 -6.99
N TYR A 203 -7.87 -7.59 -6.48
CA TYR A 203 -7.02 -8.27 -5.51
C TYR A 203 -7.75 -8.47 -4.18
N LEU A 204 -8.34 -7.42 -3.62
CA LEU A 204 -9.09 -7.46 -2.35
C LEU A 204 -10.33 -8.34 -2.44
N LYS A 205 -10.96 -8.44 -3.61
CA LYS A 205 -12.07 -9.39 -3.84
C LYS A 205 -11.61 -10.84 -3.75
N LYS A 206 -10.41 -11.16 -4.24
CA LYS A 206 -9.82 -12.52 -4.18
C LYS A 206 -9.18 -12.82 -2.82
N HIS A 207 -8.65 -11.80 -2.15
CA HIS A 207 -7.94 -11.88 -0.88
C HIS A 207 -8.55 -10.93 0.16
N PRO A 208 -9.76 -11.24 0.69
CA PRO A 208 -10.39 -10.41 1.71
C PRO A 208 -9.47 -10.23 2.92
N SER A 209 -9.31 -8.98 3.36
CA SER A 209 -8.39 -8.57 4.44
C SER A 209 -9.12 -7.69 5.45
N ASP A 210 -10.38 -8.03 5.73
CA ASP A 210 -11.36 -7.11 6.33
C ASP A 210 -11.83 -7.52 7.73
N TYR A 211 -11.18 -8.50 8.37
CA TYR A 211 -11.60 -8.99 9.68
C TYR A 211 -11.65 -7.87 10.73
N LEU A 212 -10.52 -7.19 10.96
CA LEU A 212 -10.43 -6.14 11.98
C LEU A 212 -11.31 -4.95 11.62
N LEU A 213 -11.38 -4.61 10.33
CA LEU A 213 -12.26 -3.54 9.83
C LEU A 213 -13.74 -3.86 10.10
N LYS A 214 -14.20 -5.08 9.81
CA LYS A 214 -15.58 -5.53 10.09
C LYS A 214 -15.88 -5.53 11.58
N ALA A 215 -14.95 -6.02 12.40
CA ALA A 215 -15.11 -6.03 13.86
C ALA A 215 -15.24 -4.60 14.41
N ALA A 216 -14.33 -3.69 14.01
CA ALA A 216 -14.36 -2.29 14.41
C ALA A 216 -15.63 -1.57 13.91
N THR A 217 -16.08 -1.86 12.69
CA THR A 217 -17.31 -1.27 12.12
C THR A 217 -18.54 -1.63 12.95
N LYS A 218 -18.67 -2.90 13.37
CA LYS A 218 -19.78 -3.33 14.22
C LYS A 218 -19.80 -2.60 15.56
N VAL A 219 -18.64 -2.45 16.20
CA VAL A 219 -18.51 -1.72 17.48
C VAL A 219 -18.88 -0.25 17.31
N ALA A 220 -18.40 0.39 16.24
CA ALA A 220 -18.71 1.79 15.95
C ALA A 220 -20.22 2.02 15.70
N GLN A 221 -20.88 1.10 14.98
CA GLN A 221 -22.33 1.17 14.73
C GLN A 221 -23.14 1.04 16.03
N SER A 222 -22.78 0.08 16.89
CA SER A 222 -23.46 -0.08 18.18
C SER A 222 -23.27 1.10 19.12
N ALA A 223 -22.15 1.83 19.02
CA ALA A 223 -21.93 3.05 19.79
C ALA A 223 -22.78 4.23 19.28
N SER A 224 -22.92 4.39 17.95
CA SER A 224 -23.80 5.42 17.37
C SER A 224 -25.30 5.18 17.63
N ASP A 225 -25.70 3.92 17.81
CA ASP A 225 -27.08 3.57 18.21
C ASP A 225 -27.40 4.00 19.66
N ILE A 226 -26.37 4.18 20.51
CA ILE A 226 -26.52 4.66 21.90
C ILE A 226 -26.63 6.19 21.91
N GLU A 227 -25.77 6.90 21.17
CA GLU A 227 -25.81 8.38 21.08
C GLU A 227 -27.11 8.91 20.43
N SER A 228 -27.74 8.14 19.55
CA SER A 228 -29.03 8.51 18.95
C SER A 228 -30.26 8.22 19.85
N SER A 229 -30.07 7.50 20.97
CA SER A 229 -31.13 7.23 21.95
C SER A 229 -31.11 8.17 23.16
N GLU A 230 -30.09 9.00 23.34
CA GLU A 230 -29.96 9.94 24.47
C GLU A 230 -30.34 11.40 24.10
N GLY A 231 -30.99 11.61 22.94
CA GLY A 231 -31.48 12.91 22.49
C GLY A 231 -32.83 13.32 23.09
N ALA A 232 -32.93 13.43 24.42
CA ALA A 232 -33.95 14.25 25.07
C ALA A 232 -33.43 14.80 26.42
N GLU A 233 -33.33 16.14 26.47
CA GLU A 233 -32.99 16.99 27.63
C GLU A 233 -31.47 17.07 27.93
N SER A 234 -30.80 18.22 27.99
CA SER A 234 -31.17 19.65 28.09
C SER A 234 -29.96 20.56 27.77
N GLN A 235 -30.24 21.79 27.30
CA GLN A 235 -29.37 22.99 27.32
C GLN A 235 -28.90 23.30 28.77
N ASP A 236 -27.85 24.03 29.14
CA ASP A 236 -26.93 25.03 28.54
C ASP A 236 -25.71 25.09 29.49
N GLU A 237 -24.50 25.41 29.01
CA GLU A 237 -23.63 26.50 29.54
C GLU A 237 -22.23 26.48 28.91
N ALA A 238 -21.65 27.68 28.80
CA ALA A 238 -20.58 28.03 27.89
C ALA A 238 -19.20 28.24 28.56
N ILE A 239 -18.16 28.30 27.71
CA ILE A 239 -16.85 28.98 27.83
C ILE A 239 -15.73 28.24 28.61
N SER A 240 -14.64 27.90 27.90
CA SER A 240 -13.33 28.61 28.02
C SER A 240 -12.22 28.01 27.14
N GLU A 241 -11.28 28.87 26.79
CA GLU A 241 -10.21 28.79 25.80
C GLU A 241 -9.01 27.88 26.16
N SER A 242 -8.13 27.72 25.16
CA SER A 242 -6.66 27.62 25.24
C SER A 242 -6.03 26.23 25.10
N SER A 243 -5.44 25.93 23.94
CA SER A 243 -4.03 26.26 23.64
C SER A 243 -3.47 25.36 22.53
N ASN A 244 -3.01 26.01 21.46
CA ASN A 244 -2.22 25.40 20.40
C ASN A 244 -0.85 24.95 20.93
N LYS A 245 -0.47 23.70 20.66
CA LYS A 245 0.94 23.31 20.51
C LYS A 245 1.12 22.40 19.30
N SER A 246 1.60 23.02 18.22
CA SER A 246 2.16 22.34 17.06
C SER A 246 3.47 21.66 17.44
N VAL A 247 3.49 20.33 17.44
CA VAL A 247 4.71 19.53 17.53
C VAL A 247 5.16 19.24 16.10
N GLN A 248 6.26 19.86 15.68
CA GLN A 248 6.95 19.50 14.45
C GLN A 248 7.66 18.16 14.66
N ILE A 249 7.09 17.09 14.12
CA ILE A 249 7.77 15.79 14.05
C ILE A 249 8.70 15.84 12.83
N GLN A 250 10.00 15.80 13.09
CA GLN A 250 11.03 15.66 12.07
C GLN A 250 10.83 14.29 11.38
N LYS A 251 10.45 14.31 10.09
CA LYS A 251 10.35 13.11 9.25
C LYS A 251 11.73 12.48 9.10
N LYS A 252 11.94 11.33 9.74
CA LYS A 252 13.07 10.44 9.49
C LYS A 252 12.80 9.73 8.17
N LYS A 253 13.61 9.99 7.13
CA LYS A 253 13.51 9.32 5.82
C LYS A 253 13.87 7.84 6.00
N SER A 254 12.90 6.95 5.74
CA SER A 254 13.08 5.50 5.72
C SER A 254 13.27 5.04 4.28
N CYS A 255 14.28 4.20 4.05
CA CYS A 255 14.62 3.60 2.77
C CYS A 255 14.76 2.09 3.03
N LEU A 256 13.65 1.36 3.07
CA LEU A 256 13.69 -0.09 3.39
C LEU A 256 12.57 -0.93 2.78
N LEU A 257 11.82 -0.42 1.80
CA LEU A 257 11.03 -1.25 0.88
C LEU A 257 11.74 -1.33 -0.48
N THR A 258 13.01 -1.71 -0.51
CA THR A 258 13.73 -2.11 -1.75
C THR A 258 13.53 -3.57 -2.03
#